data_AF-A0A812UZ94-F1
#
_entry.id   AF-A0A812UZ94-F1
#
_cell.length_a   1.000
_cell.length_b   1.000
_cell.length_c   1.000
_cell.angle_alpha   90.00
_cell.angle_beta   90.00
_cell.angle_gamma   90.00
#
_symmetry.space_group_name_H-M   'P 1'
#
loop_
_entity.id
_entity.type
_entity.pdbx_description
1 polymer ?
#
loop_
_entity_poly.entity_id
_entity_poly.type
_entity_poly.pdbx_seq_one_letter_code
_entity_poly.pdbx_strand_id
1 'polypeptide(L)'
;MSTTTFVSAESKKKGLLQGLPPDQAHMAGTELYKPELTLEDLFGEDVPSGSALLDQVLAVYGDGHIDVPWFAPGENGKQMIRTIVRSPLSRELQLSTVEAYKNRILAESISQVAAGEPVFKFRSSARQWPIEAGTWNHRVAAVYAAAEEDTEKANHNIQTVLKRGLVSVKVVHPMIPPAIWRRFIITHNLFHSGSGSNFLDYLEDSLRLESEWELTCSQTGLHSQSAAYRNAYRNFVLAKSCLVGRVGTYGHRPSETQTHYYTGPLLMYDV
;
A
#
# COMPACT_ATOMS: atom_id res chain seq x y z
N MET A 1 28.79 -26.27 41.43
CA MET A 1 27.85 -26.97 40.53
C MET A 1 26.96 -25.89 39.92
N SER A 2 27.14 -25.58 38.63
CA SER A 2 26.42 -24.51 37.95
C SER A 2 25.22 -25.13 37.23
N THR A 3 24.02 -24.77 37.65
CA THR A 3 22.76 -25.24 37.07
C THR A 3 22.51 -24.45 35.79
N THR A 4 22.87 -25.02 34.64
CA THR A 4 22.51 -24.48 33.33
C THR A 4 21.02 -24.74 33.11
N THR A 5 20.20 -23.72 33.33
CA THR A 5 18.79 -23.74 32.95
C THR A 5 18.70 -23.75 31.43
N PHE A 6 18.39 -24.90 30.84
CA PHE A 6 17.98 -24.99 29.45
C PHE A 6 16.63 -24.27 29.32
N VAL A 7 16.67 -23.06 28.76
CA VAL A 7 15.46 -22.39 28.29
C VAL A 7 14.95 -23.23 27.12
N SER A 8 13.85 -23.95 27.33
CA SER A 8 13.11 -24.63 26.28
C SER A 8 12.81 -23.61 25.18
N ALA A 9 13.26 -23.87 23.95
CA ALA A 9 12.83 -23.10 22.80
C ALA A 9 11.31 -23.20 22.73
N GLU A 10 10.60 -22.09 22.98
CA GLU A 10 9.15 -22.01 22.75
C GLU A 10 8.91 -22.43 21.30
N SER A 11 8.10 -23.48 21.10
CA SER A 11 7.79 -23.93 19.75
C SER A 11 6.94 -22.84 19.10
N LYS A 12 7.51 -22.11 18.13
CA LYS A 12 6.79 -21.10 17.36
C LYS A 12 5.42 -21.63 16.93
N LYS A 13 4.35 -20.87 17.17
CA LYS A 13 3.00 -21.25 16.74
C LYS A 13 2.99 -21.44 15.23
N LYS A 14 2.71 -22.67 14.78
CA LYS A 14 2.60 -22.99 13.35
C LYS A 14 1.28 -22.47 12.79
N GLY A 15 1.35 -21.77 11.66
CA GLY A 15 0.17 -21.31 10.94
C GLY A 15 -0.54 -22.42 10.17
N LEU A 16 -1.83 -22.22 9.89
CA LEU A 16 -2.67 -23.15 9.13
C LEU A 16 -2.15 -23.43 7.70
N LEU A 17 -1.41 -22.49 7.11
CA LEU A 17 -0.85 -22.57 5.76
C LEU A 17 0.66 -22.87 5.76
N GLN A 18 1.26 -23.13 6.92
CA GLN A 18 2.72 -23.31 6.98
C GLN A 18 3.14 -24.61 6.30
N GLY A 19 3.75 -24.47 5.12
CA GLY A 19 4.22 -25.60 4.31
C GLY A 19 3.16 -26.20 3.38
N LEU A 20 1.97 -25.59 3.29
CA LEU A 20 0.89 -26.03 2.40
C LEU A 20 0.42 -24.85 1.53
N PRO A 21 0.38 -25.01 0.20
CA PRO A 21 -0.32 -24.04 -0.64
C PRO A 21 -1.84 -24.05 -0.34
N PRO A 22 -2.56 -22.96 -0.65
CA PRO A 22 -3.94 -22.75 -0.16
C PRO A 22 -4.94 -23.82 -0.62
N ASP A 23 -4.75 -24.34 -1.83
CA ASP A 23 -5.52 -25.43 -2.42
C ASP A 23 -5.40 -26.73 -1.60
N GLN A 24 -4.19 -27.06 -1.13
CA GLN A 24 -3.95 -28.24 -0.32
C GLN A 24 -4.51 -28.11 1.10
N ALA A 25 -4.48 -26.90 1.67
CA ALA A 25 -5.09 -26.64 2.98
C ALA A 25 -6.62 -26.84 2.94
N HIS A 26 -7.27 -26.41 1.85
CA HIS A 26 -8.70 -26.62 1.65
C HIS A 26 -9.04 -28.11 1.49
N MET A 27 -8.25 -28.85 0.71
CA MET A 27 -8.40 -30.30 0.57
C MET A 27 -8.21 -31.07 1.88
N ALA A 28 -7.38 -30.57 2.79
CA ALA A 28 -7.19 -31.13 4.12
C ALA A 28 -8.33 -30.80 5.12
N GLY A 29 -9.39 -30.12 4.66
CA GLY A 29 -10.54 -29.75 5.50
C GLY A 29 -10.32 -28.50 6.36
N THR A 30 -9.31 -27.69 6.04
CA THR A 30 -9.05 -26.44 6.76
C THR A 30 -10.05 -25.36 6.35
N GLU A 31 -10.80 -24.85 7.32
CA GLU A 31 -11.81 -23.83 7.08
C GLU A 31 -11.20 -22.42 7.09
N LEU A 32 -10.76 -21.95 5.91
CA LEU A 32 -10.04 -20.68 5.73
C LEU A 32 -10.92 -19.42 5.75
N TYR A 33 -12.25 -19.57 5.81
CA TYR A 33 -13.23 -18.48 5.76
C TYR A 33 -13.90 -18.20 7.11
N LYS A 34 -13.41 -18.80 8.20
CA LYS A 34 -13.87 -18.51 9.55
C LYS A 34 -13.69 -17.02 9.88
N PRO A 35 -14.74 -16.27 10.27
CA PRO A 35 -14.67 -14.83 10.48
C PRO A 35 -13.62 -14.37 11.50
N GLU A 36 -13.33 -15.22 12.48
CA GLU A 36 -12.37 -14.98 13.57
C GLU A 36 -10.90 -15.16 13.18
N LEU A 37 -10.60 -15.69 11.99
CA LEU A 37 -9.22 -15.95 11.57
C LEU A 37 -8.41 -14.67 11.42
N THR A 38 -7.19 -14.73 11.96
CA THR A 38 -6.16 -13.69 11.83
C THR A 38 -5.07 -14.11 10.84
N LEU A 39 -4.16 -13.19 10.51
CA LEU A 39 -2.99 -13.53 9.69
C LEU A 39 -2.03 -14.46 10.44
N GLU A 40 -1.92 -14.30 11.75
CA GLU A 40 -1.09 -15.11 12.63
C GLU A 40 -1.63 -16.54 12.71
N ASP A 41 -2.95 -16.73 12.64
CA ASP A 41 -3.54 -18.06 12.54
C ASP A 41 -3.22 -18.72 11.19
N LEU A 42 -3.18 -17.95 10.10
CA LEU A 42 -2.84 -18.48 8.78
C LEU A 42 -1.35 -18.78 8.60
N PHE A 43 -0.48 -17.85 8.99
CA PHE A 43 0.94 -17.87 8.64
C PHE A 43 1.87 -18.17 9.84
N GLY A 44 1.34 -18.21 11.06
CA GLY A 44 2.11 -18.40 12.29
C GLY A 44 2.71 -17.09 12.79
N GLU A 45 3.74 -17.18 13.63
CA GLU A 45 4.42 -16.01 14.20
C GLU A 45 5.19 -15.17 13.17
N ASP A 46 5.67 -15.79 12.09
CA ASP A 46 6.45 -15.13 11.04
C ASP A 46 5.52 -14.63 9.91
N VAL A 47 4.52 -13.83 10.26
CA VAL A 47 3.55 -13.27 9.28
C VAL A 47 4.31 -12.46 8.22
N PRO A 48 4.12 -12.74 6.91
CA PRO A 48 4.68 -11.93 5.85
C PRO A 48 4.30 -10.47 6.04
N SER A 49 5.26 -9.58 5.82
CA SER A 49 4.99 -8.15 5.76
C SER A 49 5.03 -7.72 4.31
N GLY A 50 4.58 -6.49 4.10
CA GLY A 50 4.92 -5.85 2.86
C GLY A 50 4.06 -6.31 1.66
N SER A 51 4.64 -6.26 0.46
CA SER A 51 3.99 -6.73 -0.77
C SER A 51 3.79 -8.25 -0.74
N ALA A 52 4.72 -8.97 -0.09
CA ALA A 52 4.61 -10.41 0.11
C ALA A 52 3.33 -10.78 0.90
N LEU A 53 2.90 -9.96 1.85
CA LEU A 53 1.62 -10.16 2.53
C LEU A 53 0.44 -10.01 1.57
N LEU A 54 0.45 -8.96 0.73
CA LEU A 54 -0.62 -8.71 -0.23
C LEU A 54 -0.74 -9.87 -1.22
N ASP A 55 0.39 -10.35 -1.73
CA ASP A 55 0.45 -11.47 -2.67
C ASP A 55 -0.04 -12.77 -2.02
N GLN A 56 0.34 -13.05 -0.77
CA GLN A 56 -0.13 -14.25 -0.05
C GLN A 56 -1.64 -14.19 0.23
N VAL A 57 -2.15 -13.04 0.66
CA VAL A 57 -3.61 -12.86 0.84
C VAL A 57 -4.34 -13.05 -0.48
N LEU A 58 -3.81 -12.54 -1.59
CA LEU A 58 -4.39 -12.74 -2.92
C LEU A 58 -4.27 -14.19 -3.41
N ALA A 59 -3.21 -14.91 -3.06
CA ALA A 59 -3.06 -16.32 -3.40
C ALA A 59 -4.09 -17.20 -2.67
N VAL A 60 -4.41 -16.86 -1.43
CA VAL A 60 -5.37 -17.61 -0.60
C VAL A 60 -6.82 -17.21 -0.92
N TYR A 61 -7.09 -15.92 -1.03
CA TYR A 61 -8.44 -15.37 -1.08
C TYR A 61 -8.81 -14.74 -2.43
N GLY A 62 -7.94 -14.81 -3.44
CA GLY A 62 -8.24 -14.32 -4.77
C GLY A 62 -9.42 -15.06 -5.40
N ASP A 63 -10.37 -14.30 -5.94
CA ASP A 63 -11.60 -14.78 -6.57
C ASP A 63 -11.65 -14.38 -8.06
N GLY A 64 -10.46 -14.30 -8.67
CA GLY A 64 -10.27 -13.97 -10.08
C GLY A 64 -10.21 -12.48 -10.39
N HIS A 65 -10.52 -12.15 -11.64
CA HIS A 65 -10.50 -10.80 -12.19
C HIS A 65 -11.85 -10.46 -12.81
N ILE A 66 -12.27 -9.20 -12.69
CA ILE A 66 -13.51 -8.69 -13.29
C ILE A 66 -13.29 -7.34 -13.96
N ASP A 67 -14.13 -7.01 -14.93
CA ASP A 67 -14.27 -5.66 -15.44
C ASP A 67 -15.31 -4.90 -14.60
N VAL A 68 -14.95 -3.70 -14.15
CA VAL A 68 -15.79 -2.88 -13.27
C VAL A 68 -16.19 -1.61 -14.01
N PRO A 69 -17.47 -1.46 -14.42
CA PRO A 69 -17.94 -0.19 -14.96
C PRO A 69 -17.91 0.86 -13.85
N TRP A 70 -17.73 2.15 -14.15
CA TRP A 70 -17.72 3.21 -13.13
C TRP A 70 -19.08 3.46 -12.48
N PHE A 71 -20.14 3.24 -13.25
CA PHE A 71 -21.52 3.38 -12.80
C PHE A 71 -22.34 2.17 -13.27
N ALA A 72 -23.31 1.75 -12.47
CA ALA A 72 -24.25 0.68 -12.81
C ALA A 72 -25.67 1.08 -12.40
N PRO A 73 -26.71 0.47 -12.98
CA PRO A 73 -28.08 0.64 -12.49
C PRO A 73 -28.18 0.20 -11.03
N GLY A 74 -28.77 1.04 -10.18
CA GLY A 74 -29.12 0.68 -8.81
C GLY A 74 -30.28 -0.32 -8.76
N GLU A 75 -30.66 -0.78 -7.58
CA GLU A 75 -31.70 -1.82 -7.36
C GLU A 75 -33.02 -1.52 -8.05
N ASN A 76 -33.40 -0.23 -8.14
CA ASN A 76 -34.65 0.21 -8.76
C ASN A 76 -34.55 0.43 -10.28
N GLY A 77 -33.38 0.20 -10.89
CA GLY A 77 -33.10 0.38 -12.33
C GLY A 77 -33.15 1.82 -12.86
N LYS A 78 -33.66 2.78 -12.07
CA LYS A 78 -33.92 4.17 -12.48
C LYS A 78 -32.75 5.12 -12.26
N GLN A 79 -31.86 4.81 -11.33
CA GLN A 79 -30.72 5.66 -10.97
C GLN A 79 -29.42 4.91 -11.20
N MET A 80 -28.45 5.57 -11.81
CA MET A 80 -27.09 5.07 -11.88
C MET A 80 -26.41 5.32 -10.53
N ILE A 81 -25.82 4.27 -9.96
CA ILE A 81 -25.04 4.34 -8.73
C ILE A 81 -23.55 4.21 -9.06
N ARG A 82 -22.68 4.80 -8.23
CA ARG A 82 -21.24 4.50 -8.26
C ARG A 82 -21.06 3.02 -7.93
N THR A 83 -20.29 2.30 -8.74
CA THR A 83 -20.05 0.87 -8.53
C THR A 83 -18.95 0.60 -7.54
N ILE A 84 -18.03 1.54 -7.33
CA ILE A 84 -16.88 1.39 -6.45
C ILE A 84 -17.06 2.34 -5.27
N VAL A 85 -16.97 1.79 -4.07
CA VAL A 85 -16.96 2.57 -2.83
C VAL A 85 -15.61 2.44 -2.14
N ARG A 86 -15.12 3.57 -1.62
CA ARG A 86 -13.93 3.61 -0.79
C ARG A 86 -14.16 2.79 0.49
N SER A 87 -13.20 1.95 0.88
CA SER A 87 -13.24 1.33 2.20
C SER A 87 -13.09 2.39 3.28
N PRO A 88 -13.82 2.33 4.41
CA PRO A 88 -13.60 3.25 5.54
C PRO A 88 -12.18 3.18 6.10
N LEU A 89 -11.44 2.11 5.80
CA LEU A 89 -10.05 1.91 6.20
C LEU A 89 -9.04 2.48 5.19
N SER A 90 -9.49 2.91 4.01
CA SER A 90 -8.59 3.51 3.02
C SER A 90 -8.06 4.84 3.54
N ARG A 91 -6.79 5.14 3.28
CA ARG A 91 -6.18 6.43 3.63
C ARG A 91 -6.88 7.61 2.95
N GLU A 92 -6.69 8.80 3.51
CA GLU A 92 -7.06 10.04 2.84
C GLU A 92 -6.19 10.30 1.60
N LEU A 93 -6.80 11.00 0.65
CA LEU A 93 -6.19 11.35 -0.62
C LEU A 93 -5.91 12.86 -0.64
N GLN A 94 -4.73 13.23 -1.13
CA GLN A 94 -4.40 14.63 -1.39
C GLN A 94 -5.27 15.18 -2.52
N LEU A 95 -6.10 16.17 -2.21
CA LEU A 95 -7.06 16.75 -3.15
C LEU A 95 -6.37 17.36 -4.38
N SER A 96 -5.20 17.99 -4.22
CA SER A 96 -4.42 18.54 -5.33
C SER A 96 -4.01 17.47 -6.36
N THR A 97 -3.70 16.26 -5.90
CA THR A 97 -3.37 15.14 -6.78
C THR A 97 -4.62 14.57 -7.46
N VAL A 98 -5.75 14.51 -6.75
CA VAL A 98 -7.05 14.15 -7.37
C VAL A 98 -7.39 15.13 -8.48
N GLU A 99 -7.25 16.43 -8.22
CA GLU A 99 -7.52 17.50 -9.17
C GLU A 99 -6.60 17.44 -10.40
N ALA A 100 -5.31 17.20 -10.19
CA ALA A 100 -4.36 17.01 -11.29
C ALA A 100 -4.76 15.83 -12.19
N TYR A 101 -5.17 14.69 -11.60
CA TYR A 101 -5.66 13.56 -12.39
C TYR A 101 -6.98 13.85 -13.08
N LYS A 102 -7.88 14.61 -12.44
CA LYS A 102 -9.17 15.03 -13.02
C LYS A 102 -8.94 15.85 -14.30
N ASN A 103 -8.04 16.84 -14.24
CA ASN A 103 -7.67 17.67 -15.39
C ASN A 103 -7.11 16.84 -16.55
N ARG A 104 -6.31 15.81 -16.24
CA ARG A 104 -5.80 14.89 -17.26
C ARG A 104 -6.90 14.03 -17.89
N ILE A 105 -7.88 13.57 -17.10
CA ILE A 105 -9.03 12.83 -17.63
C ILE A 105 -9.83 13.71 -18.59
N LEU A 106 -10.09 14.96 -18.19
CA LEU A 106 -10.81 15.96 -18.99
C LEU A 106 -10.11 16.26 -20.31
N ALA A 107 -8.77 16.31 -20.33
CA ALA A 107 -7.99 16.69 -21.50
C ALA A 107 -7.57 15.50 -22.40
N GLU A 108 -7.26 14.34 -21.82
CA GLU A 108 -6.49 13.28 -22.49
C GLU A 108 -7.20 11.92 -22.58
N SER A 109 -8.38 11.73 -21.95
CA SER A 109 -9.01 10.39 -21.79
C SER A 109 -8.15 9.37 -21.01
N ILE A 110 -7.10 9.82 -20.32
CA ILE A 110 -6.17 8.93 -19.60
C ILE A 110 -6.73 8.67 -18.20
N SER A 111 -7.31 7.48 -18.03
CA SER A 111 -7.64 6.93 -16.71
C SER A 111 -6.66 5.85 -16.25
N GLN A 112 -5.50 5.72 -16.93
CA GLN A 112 -4.56 4.61 -16.73
C GLN A 112 -4.37 4.36 -15.23
N VAL A 113 -4.55 3.12 -14.79
CA VAL A 113 -4.50 2.70 -13.38
C VAL A 113 -3.07 2.30 -12.99
N ALA A 114 -2.05 2.96 -13.53
CA ALA A 114 -0.66 2.69 -13.17
C ALA A 114 -0.25 3.40 -11.86
N ALA A 115 -0.67 2.84 -10.72
CA ALA A 115 0.05 2.84 -9.44
C ALA A 115 -0.65 1.86 -8.48
N GLY A 116 -0.19 0.60 -8.47
CA GLY A 116 -0.81 -0.50 -7.72
C GLY A 116 -1.99 -1.13 -8.47
N GLU A 117 -1.97 -2.45 -8.63
CA GLU A 117 -3.10 -3.17 -9.23
C GLU A 117 -4.33 -3.03 -8.31
N PRO A 118 -5.49 -2.58 -8.82
CA PRO A 118 -6.67 -2.44 -7.99
C PRO A 118 -7.14 -3.80 -7.47
N VAL A 119 -7.41 -3.90 -6.16
CA VAL A 119 -7.96 -5.08 -5.49
C VAL A 119 -9.24 -4.71 -4.76
N PHE A 120 -10.33 -5.37 -5.12
CA PHE A 120 -11.67 -5.09 -4.62
C PHE A 120 -12.30 -6.30 -3.92
N LYS A 121 -13.35 -6.06 -3.14
CA LYS A 121 -14.13 -7.08 -2.43
C LYS A 121 -15.62 -6.85 -2.61
N PHE A 122 -16.36 -7.87 -3.04
CA PHE A 122 -17.82 -7.81 -2.99
C PHE A 122 -18.32 -7.81 -1.54
N ARG A 123 -19.31 -6.98 -1.26
CA ARG A 123 -19.89 -6.85 0.09
C ARG A 123 -20.64 -8.11 0.54
N SER A 124 -21.06 -8.95 -0.41
CA SER A 124 -21.79 -10.19 -0.17
C SER A 124 -21.47 -11.24 -1.25
N SER A 125 -21.84 -12.49 -0.97
CA SER A 125 -21.77 -13.60 -1.93
C SER A 125 -22.68 -13.43 -3.15
N ALA A 126 -23.67 -12.52 -3.09
CA ALA A 126 -24.51 -12.18 -4.23
C ALA A 126 -23.77 -11.38 -5.32
N ARG A 127 -22.52 -10.94 -5.05
CA ARG A 127 -21.65 -10.23 -6.00
C ARG A 127 -22.32 -9.01 -6.66
N GLN A 128 -22.99 -8.21 -5.83
CA GLN A 128 -23.73 -7.02 -6.25
C GLN A 128 -22.89 -5.75 -6.12
N TRP A 129 -23.26 -4.72 -6.89
CA TRP A 129 -22.73 -3.37 -6.74
C TRP A 129 -23.38 -2.67 -5.53
N PRO A 130 -22.66 -1.76 -4.85
CA PRO A 130 -21.26 -1.39 -5.09
C PRO A 130 -20.26 -2.37 -4.47
N ILE A 131 -19.10 -2.50 -5.12
CA ILE A 131 -17.93 -3.24 -4.65
C ILE A 131 -17.03 -2.35 -3.78
N GLU A 132 -16.46 -2.92 -2.72
CA GLU A 132 -15.54 -2.22 -1.83
C GLU A 132 -14.12 -2.23 -2.39
N ALA A 133 -13.50 -1.05 -2.47
CA ALA A 133 -12.10 -0.94 -2.85
C ALA A 133 -11.18 -1.17 -1.66
N GLY A 134 -10.43 -2.28 -1.67
CA GLY A 134 -9.32 -2.48 -0.74
C GLY A 134 -8.14 -1.57 -1.05
N THR A 135 -7.96 -1.27 -2.33
CA THR A 135 -6.96 -0.33 -2.85
C THR A 135 -7.68 0.89 -3.44
N TRP A 136 -7.82 1.94 -2.64
CA TRP A 136 -8.42 3.20 -3.10
C TRP A 136 -7.32 4.22 -3.41
N ASN A 137 -7.35 4.82 -4.61
CA ASN A 137 -6.33 5.76 -5.06
C ASN A 137 -6.93 7.05 -5.66
N HIS A 138 -6.06 8.05 -5.89
CA HIS A 138 -6.45 9.36 -6.41
C HIS A 138 -7.13 9.30 -7.78
N ARG A 139 -6.81 8.31 -8.62
CA ARG A 139 -7.35 8.21 -9.98
C ARG A 139 -8.80 7.76 -9.96
N VAL A 140 -9.14 6.78 -9.12
CA VAL A 140 -10.53 6.35 -8.92
C VAL A 140 -11.38 7.52 -8.42
N ALA A 141 -10.86 8.29 -7.45
CA ALA A 141 -11.53 9.51 -6.98
C ALA A 141 -11.68 10.57 -8.08
N ALA A 142 -10.64 10.79 -8.90
CA ALA A 142 -10.64 11.77 -9.97
C ALA A 142 -11.65 11.46 -11.09
N VAL A 143 -11.85 10.18 -11.44
CA VAL A 143 -12.87 9.80 -12.43
C VAL A 143 -14.27 10.14 -11.94
N TYR A 144 -14.58 9.85 -10.66
CA TYR A 144 -15.88 10.24 -10.09
C TYR A 144 -16.05 11.75 -10.03
N ALA A 145 -15.03 12.49 -9.63
CA ALA A 145 -15.07 13.96 -9.61
C ALA A 145 -15.28 14.54 -11.03
N ALA A 146 -14.56 14.03 -12.04
CA ALA A 146 -14.71 14.45 -13.42
C ALA A 146 -16.13 14.18 -13.94
N ALA A 147 -16.69 13.01 -13.62
CA ALA A 147 -18.05 12.64 -14.03
C ALA A 147 -19.15 13.49 -13.36
N GLU A 148 -18.91 13.96 -12.14
CA GLU A 148 -19.81 14.88 -11.44
C GLU A 148 -19.77 16.29 -12.02
N GLU A 149 -18.61 16.72 -12.53
CA GLU A 149 -18.44 18.02 -13.16
C GLU A 149 -19.05 18.06 -14.58
N ASP A 150 -18.98 16.96 -15.33
CA ASP A 150 -19.57 16.81 -16.69
C ASP A 150 -21.06 16.44 -16.65
N THR A 151 -21.86 17.30 -16.01
CA THR A 151 -23.32 17.09 -15.82
C THR A 151 -24.11 16.94 -17.13
N GLU A 152 -23.71 17.67 -18.18
CA GLU A 152 -24.33 17.59 -19.51
C GLU A 152 -23.82 16.41 -20.35
N LYS A 153 -22.83 15.66 -19.85
CA LYS A 153 -22.16 14.55 -20.55
C LYS A 153 -21.57 14.95 -21.90
N ALA A 154 -21.10 16.19 -21.99
CA ALA A 154 -20.60 16.79 -23.22
C ALA A 154 -19.13 16.44 -23.47
N ASN A 155 -18.36 16.15 -22.43
CA ASN A 155 -16.93 15.90 -22.58
C ASN A 155 -16.66 14.47 -23.10
N HIS A 156 -16.29 14.38 -24.38
CA HIS A 156 -15.96 13.11 -25.04
C HIS A 156 -14.90 12.29 -24.30
N ASN A 157 -13.91 12.93 -23.66
CA ASN A 157 -12.84 12.24 -22.96
C ASN A 157 -13.35 11.54 -21.70
N ILE A 158 -14.22 12.20 -20.94
CA ILE A 158 -14.87 11.59 -19.78
C ILE A 158 -15.74 10.41 -20.24
N GLN A 159 -16.57 10.61 -21.27
CA GLN A 159 -17.44 9.54 -21.76
C GLN A 159 -16.64 8.31 -22.23
N THR A 160 -15.47 8.52 -22.84
CA THR A 160 -14.55 7.44 -23.22
C THR A 160 -14.04 6.67 -22.00
N VAL A 161 -13.61 7.37 -20.95
CA VAL A 161 -13.16 6.75 -19.70
C VAL A 161 -14.29 5.99 -19.00
N LEU A 162 -15.48 6.59 -18.93
CA LEU A 162 -16.65 5.99 -18.31
C LEU A 162 -17.09 4.72 -19.03
N LYS A 163 -17.09 4.74 -20.37
CA LYS A 163 -17.43 3.57 -21.20
C LYS A 163 -16.42 2.44 -21.04
N ARG A 164 -15.13 2.76 -20.90
CA ARG A 164 -14.07 1.75 -20.71
C ARG A 164 -14.19 1.01 -19.39
N GLY A 165 -14.56 1.71 -18.31
CA GLY A 165 -14.50 1.12 -16.96
C GLY A 165 -13.06 0.85 -16.50
N LEU A 166 -12.94 0.05 -15.45
CA LEU A 166 -11.71 -0.61 -15.06
C LEU A 166 -11.71 -2.03 -15.63
N VAL A 167 -10.60 -2.43 -16.24
CA VAL A 167 -10.47 -3.74 -16.90
C VAL A 167 -9.59 -4.65 -16.07
N SER A 168 -9.97 -5.93 -15.96
CA SER A 168 -9.20 -6.99 -15.30
C SER A 168 -8.76 -6.63 -13.87
N VAL A 169 -9.69 -6.15 -13.07
CA VAL A 169 -9.47 -5.81 -11.66
C VAL A 169 -9.46 -7.07 -10.80
N LYS A 170 -8.48 -7.19 -9.90
CA LYS A 170 -8.41 -8.31 -8.94
C LYS A 170 -9.54 -8.22 -7.93
N VAL A 171 -10.16 -9.36 -7.63
CA VAL A 171 -11.21 -9.47 -6.63
C VAL A 171 -10.80 -10.46 -5.57
N VAL A 172 -11.04 -10.13 -4.30
CA VAL A 172 -10.96 -11.09 -3.20
C VAL A 172 -12.34 -11.65 -2.88
N HIS A 173 -12.34 -12.89 -2.39
CA HIS A 173 -13.56 -13.61 -2.03
C HIS A 173 -14.35 -12.83 -0.97
N PRO A 174 -15.69 -12.70 -1.10
CA PRO A 174 -16.51 -11.90 -0.19
C PRO A 174 -16.46 -12.39 1.27
N MET A 175 -16.20 -13.69 1.48
CA MET A 175 -16.08 -14.29 2.81
C MET A 175 -14.67 -14.20 3.42
N ILE A 176 -13.74 -13.47 2.81
CA ILE A 176 -12.43 -13.22 3.44
C ILE A 176 -12.63 -12.71 4.89
N PRO A 177 -11.94 -13.29 5.89
CA PRO A 177 -12.09 -12.87 7.28
C PRO A 177 -11.86 -11.36 7.45
N PRO A 178 -12.74 -10.64 8.17
CA PRO A 178 -12.67 -9.18 8.29
C PRO A 178 -11.33 -8.66 8.83
N ALA A 179 -10.70 -9.39 9.77
CA ALA A 179 -9.40 -9.03 10.32
C ALA A 179 -8.30 -9.03 9.25
N ILE A 180 -8.30 -10.06 8.40
CA ILE A 180 -7.36 -10.22 7.28
C ILE A 180 -7.58 -9.11 6.24
N TRP A 181 -8.83 -8.86 5.86
CA TRP A 181 -9.16 -7.78 4.91
C TRP A 181 -8.74 -6.40 5.41
N ARG A 182 -9.02 -6.09 6.69
CA ARG A 182 -8.56 -4.86 7.34
C ARG A 182 -7.04 -4.74 7.27
N ARG A 183 -6.31 -5.82 7.58
CA ARG A 183 -4.84 -5.81 7.59
C ARG A 183 -4.25 -5.70 6.18
N PHE A 184 -4.89 -6.30 5.18
CA PHE A 184 -4.56 -6.10 3.76
C PHE A 184 -4.63 -4.61 3.38
N ILE A 185 -5.75 -3.94 3.68
CA ILE A 185 -5.95 -2.52 3.36
C ILE A 185 -4.93 -1.63 4.07
N ILE A 186 -4.69 -1.88 5.36
CA ILE A 186 -3.71 -1.12 6.13
C ILE A 186 -2.30 -1.28 5.53
N THR A 187 -1.90 -2.51 5.22
CA THR A 187 -0.59 -2.78 4.60
C THR A 187 -0.47 -2.10 3.24
N HIS A 188 -1.49 -2.19 2.39
CA HIS A 188 -1.50 -1.48 1.11
C HIS A 188 -1.40 0.04 1.29
N ASN A 189 -2.13 0.63 2.23
CA ASN A 189 -2.04 2.06 2.52
C ASN A 189 -0.63 2.49 2.94
N LEU A 190 0.09 1.63 3.69
CA LEU A 190 1.48 1.85 4.08
C LEU A 190 2.45 1.78 2.89
N PHE A 191 2.21 0.91 1.90
CA PHE A 191 3.02 0.89 0.66
C PHE A 191 2.89 2.17 -0.15
N HIS A 192 1.67 2.68 -0.22
CA HIS A 192 1.38 3.91 -0.93
C HIS A 192 1.63 5.17 -0.08
N SER A 193 2.38 5.03 1.04
CA SER A 193 3.00 6.14 1.77
C SER A 193 4.14 6.82 0.99
N GLY A 194 3.96 7.04 -0.31
CA GLY A 194 4.33 8.32 -0.92
C GLY A 194 3.36 9.38 -0.39
N SER A 195 3.60 9.74 0.88
CA SER A 195 3.02 10.81 1.68
C SER A 195 1.59 11.27 1.39
N GLY A 196 0.68 10.95 2.31
CA GLY A 196 -0.38 11.91 2.65
C GLY A 196 0.21 13.25 3.11
N SER A 197 1.47 13.25 3.55
CA SER A 197 2.29 14.44 3.79
C SER A 197 2.43 15.31 2.53
N ASN A 198 2.04 16.56 2.60
CA ASN A 198 2.36 17.55 1.59
C ASN A 198 3.84 18.00 1.79
N PHE A 199 4.36 18.84 0.89
CA PHE A 199 5.73 19.35 1.00
C PHE A 199 6.03 20.04 2.35
N LEU A 200 5.03 20.73 2.93
CA LEU A 200 5.18 21.39 4.22
C LEU A 200 5.36 20.38 5.35
N ASP A 201 4.65 19.26 5.29
CA ASP A 201 4.78 18.20 6.30
C ASP A 201 6.19 17.58 6.25
N TYR A 202 6.78 17.44 5.05
CA TYR A 202 8.18 17.03 4.93
C TYR A 202 9.15 18.10 5.43
N LEU A 203 8.88 19.37 5.14
CA LEU A 203 9.69 20.48 5.61
C LEU A 203 9.66 20.58 7.13
N GLU A 204 8.49 20.43 7.76
CA GLU A 204 8.33 20.40 9.22
C GLU A 204 9.08 19.22 9.84
N ASP A 205 8.96 18.03 9.26
CA ASP A 205 9.71 16.85 9.73
C ASP A 205 11.23 17.05 9.57
N SER A 206 11.69 17.64 8.46
CA SER A 206 13.10 17.99 8.26
C SER A 206 13.58 19.02 9.27
N LEU A 207 12.83 20.11 9.50
CA LEU A 207 13.17 21.15 10.48
C LEU A 207 13.23 20.59 11.90
N ARG A 208 12.30 19.70 12.25
CA ARG A 208 12.30 19.00 13.54
C ARG A 208 13.52 18.09 13.68
N LEU A 209 13.86 17.30 12.66
CA LEU A 209 15.04 16.44 12.67
C LEU A 209 16.34 17.24 12.80
N GLU A 210 16.45 18.38 12.11
CA GLU A 210 17.60 19.29 12.25
C GLU A 210 17.69 19.87 13.66
N SER A 211 16.56 20.31 14.23
CA SER A 211 16.53 20.83 15.61
C SER A 211 16.95 19.76 16.64
N GLU A 212 16.50 18.51 16.47
CA GLU A 212 16.91 17.38 17.31
C GLU A 212 18.41 17.03 17.12
N TRP A 213 18.93 17.19 15.91
CA TRP A 213 20.34 16.98 15.61
C TRP A 213 21.23 18.08 16.21
N GLU A 214 20.84 19.35 16.12
CA GLU A 214 21.54 20.48 16.77
C GLU A 214 21.65 20.29 18.28
N LEU A 215 20.58 19.80 18.92
CA LEU A 215 20.60 19.44 20.34
C LEU A 215 21.61 18.30 20.61
N THR A 216 21.64 17.28 19.77
CA THR A 216 22.58 16.16 19.87
C THR A 216 24.04 16.64 19.72
N CYS A 217 24.30 17.52 18.75
CA CYS A 217 25.60 18.15 18.55
C CYS A 217 26.04 18.97 19.77
N SER A 218 25.12 19.75 20.34
CA SER A 218 25.38 20.55 21.54
C SER A 218 25.75 19.69 22.76
N GLN A 219 25.12 18.52 22.90
CA GLN A 219 25.37 17.58 24.01
C GLN A 219 26.65 16.76 23.82
N THR A 220 26.99 16.43 22.58
CA THR A 220 28.12 15.53 22.26
C THR A 220 29.40 16.28 21.86
N GLY A 221 29.31 17.59 21.63
CA GLY A 221 30.41 18.40 21.10
C GLY A 221 30.71 18.13 19.62
N LEU A 222 29.85 17.38 18.92
CA LEU A 222 29.99 17.14 17.48
C LEU A 222 29.68 18.41 16.69
N HIS A 223 30.53 18.76 15.73
CA HIS A 223 30.30 19.87 14.81
C HIS A 223 30.69 19.47 13.38
N SER A 224 30.27 20.24 12.39
CA SER A 224 30.41 19.88 10.96
C SER A 224 31.85 19.66 10.48
N GLN A 225 32.84 20.17 11.22
CA GLN A 225 34.26 19.99 10.94
C GLN A 225 34.84 18.73 11.62
N SER A 226 34.13 18.09 12.55
CA SER A 226 34.58 16.85 13.17
C SER A 226 34.58 15.71 12.13
N ALA A 227 35.65 14.94 12.04
CA ALA A 227 35.75 13.81 11.11
C ALA A 227 34.62 12.77 11.30
N ALA A 228 34.12 12.62 12.53
CA ALA A 228 33.02 11.72 12.87
C ALA A 228 31.62 12.25 12.51
N TYR A 229 31.48 13.55 12.18
CA TYR A 229 30.19 14.22 12.06
C TYR A 229 29.29 13.58 11.00
N ARG A 230 29.82 13.35 9.80
CA ARG A 230 29.03 12.79 8.68
C ARG A 230 28.45 11.41 9.00
N ASN A 231 29.25 10.56 9.64
CA ASN A 231 28.82 9.23 10.03
C ASN A 231 27.81 9.29 11.19
N ALA A 232 28.03 10.16 12.16
CA ALA A 232 27.12 10.35 13.28
C ALA A 232 25.76 10.90 12.82
N TYR A 233 25.74 11.90 11.94
CA TYR A 233 24.52 12.46 11.35
C TYR A 233 23.76 11.42 10.52
N ARG A 234 24.46 10.67 9.65
CA ARG A 234 23.85 9.58 8.88
C ARG A 234 23.20 8.53 9.78
N ASN A 235 23.88 8.10 10.84
CA ASN A 235 23.33 7.12 11.77
C ASN A 235 22.15 7.68 12.57
N PHE A 236 22.19 8.95 12.95
CA PHE A 236 21.09 9.65 13.60
C PHE A 236 19.84 9.67 12.70
N VAL A 237 19.98 10.10 11.45
CA VAL A 237 18.89 10.14 10.47
C VAL A 237 18.32 8.73 10.25
N LEU A 238 19.17 7.71 10.07
CA LEU A 238 18.74 6.33 9.89
C LEU A 238 17.98 5.80 11.12
N ALA A 239 18.49 6.03 12.33
CA ALA A 239 17.84 5.57 13.56
C ALA A 239 16.44 6.21 13.74
N LYS A 240 16.31 7.50 13.43
CA LYS A 240 15.04 8.22 13.49
C LYS A 240 14.07 7.83 12.36
N SER A 241 14.61 7.51 11.18
CA SER A 241 13.86 7.01 10.02
C SER A 241 13.31 5.59 10.23
N CYS A 242 13.92 4.78 11.11
CA CYS A 242 13.42 3.45 11.48
C CYS A 242 12.33 3.49 12.58
N LEU A 243 12.37 4.50 13.46
CA LEU A 243 11.38 4.71 14.53
C LEU A 243 10.06 5.27 14.00
N VAL A 244 10.13 6.05 12.93
CA VAL A 244 8.97 6.54 12.19
C VAL A 244 8.91 5.68 10.93
N GLY A 245 8.10 4.62 10.87
CA GLY A 245 8.01 3.70 9.72
C GLY A 245 7.56 4.36 8.39
N ARG A 246 8.31 5.33 7.89
CA ARG A 246 8.01 6.26 6.80
C ARG A 246 9.14 6.38 5.79
N VAL A 247 10.33 5.83 6.03
CA VAL A 247 11.31 5.65 4.97
C VAL A 247 11.17 4.24 4.45
N GLY A 248 10.42 4.09 3.35
CA GLY A 248 10.41 2.87 2.57
C GLY A 248 11.86 2.50 2.24
N THR A 249 12.29 1.35 2.74
CA THR A 249 13.53 0.71 2.31
C THR A 249 13.35 0.26 0.87
N TYR A 250 13.56 1.17 -0.08
CA TYR A 250 13.92 0.78 -1.43
C TYR A 250 15.29 0.09 -1.35
N GLY A 251 15.25 -1.24 -1.43
CA GLY A 251 16.36 -2.08 -1.88
C GLY A 251 17.69 -1.96 -1.13
N HIS A 252 17.88 -2.78 -0.10
CA HIS A 252 19.18 -3.42 0.09
C HIS A 252 18.96 -4.92 0.34
N ARG A 253 19.02 -5.70 -0.74
CA ARG A 253 19.57 -7.05 -0.62
C ARG A 253 21.06 -6.89 -0.34
N PRO A 254 21.65 -7.56 0.67
CA PRO A 254 23.07 -7.79 0.67
C PRO A 254 23.35 -8.82 -0.42
N SER A 255 23.60 -8.39 -1.65
CA SER A 255 24.29 -9.24 -2.62
C SER A 255 25.77 -9.12 -2.33
N GLU A 256 26.28 -10.10 -1.59
CA GLU A 256 27.68 -10.48 -1.74
C GLU A 256 27.94 -10.77 -3.23
N THR A 257 29.10 -10.35 -3.71
CA THR A 257 29.64 -10.52 -5.07
C THR A 257 29.03 -9.66 -6.18
N GLN A 258 29.62 -8.49 -6.41
CA GLN A 258 30.16 -8.13 -7.74
C GLN A 258 31.08 -6.90 -7.62
N THR A 259 32.36 -7.19 -7.47
CA THR A 259 33.45 -6.33 -7.94
C THR A 259 33.26 -6.13 -9.44
N HIS A 260 33.00 -4.91 -9.91
CA HIS A 260 33.57 -4.39 -11.15
C HIS A 260 33.45 -2.86 -11.21
N TYR A 261 34.56 -2.27 -11.62
CA TYR A 261 34.89 -0.87 -11.74
C TYR A 261 33.90 -0.06 -12.57
N TYR A 262 33.53 1.12 -12.09
CA TYR A 262 33.28 2.28 -12.96
C TYR A 262 33.92 3.53 -12.35
N THR A 263 35.11 3.83 -12.86
CA THR A 263 35.76 5.14 -12.79
C THR A 263 35.13 6.05 -13.84
N GLY A 264 34.57 7.18 -13.43
CA GLY A 264 34.11 8.24 -14.33
C GLY A 264 33.79 9.51 -13.53
N PRO A 265 34.31 10.70 -13.92
CA PRO A 265 34.63 11.78 -12.99
C PRO A 265 33.47 12.74 -12.67
N LEU A 266 33.64 13.41 -11.53
CA LEU A 266 32.95 14.63 -11.14
C LEU A 266 32.92 15.64 -12.29
N LEU A 267 31.75 16.21 -12.56
CA LEU A 267 31.65 17.54 -13.16
C LEU A 267 31.14 18.49 -12.08
N MET A 268 32.06 19.36 -11.68
CA MET A 268 31.78 20.56 -10.91
C MET A 268 30.98 21.54 -11.76
N TYR A 269 30.14 22.33 -11.10
CA TYR A 269 29.51 23.51 -11.65
C TYR A 269 30.56 24.53 -12.11
N ASP A 270 30.23 25.28 -13.16
CA ASP A 270 30.37 26.75 -13.17
C ASP A 270 29.51 27.38 -14.28
N VAL A 271 29.11 28.63 -14.01
CA VAL A 271 28.22 29.59 -14.70
C VAL A 271 26.73 29.55 -14.34
#